data_AF-D8UZE8-F1
#
_entry.id   AF-D8UZE8-F1
#
_cell.length_a   1.000
_cell.length_b   1.000
_cell.length_c   1.000
_cell.angle_alpha   90.00
_cell.angle_beta   90.00
_cell.angle_gamma   90.00
#
_symmetry.space_group_name_H-M   'P 1'
#
loop_
_entity.id
_entity.type
_entity.pdbx_description
1 polymer ?
#
loop_
_entity_poly.entity_id
_entity_poly.type
_entity_poly.pdbx_seq_one_letter_code
_entity_poly.pdbx_strand_id
1 'polypeptide(L)'
;PCIHIDTQRCYMTSQNHGFAVNSDKLPSGWEVLFYNANDKTNEGIINASLPYFSVQFHPEHAAGPQELECLFDVFLDTTRIYKLSSGTNLKDNLTKALRYEPVYKIIDNFPRKVLIIGSGGLSIGQAGEFDYSGSQAIKALKEENIKTVLINPNIATVQTSKGLADKVYFLPLVPEYVEQVIKAERPGGVLLTFGGQTALNCGVELQRCGVFEKYGVRILGTPIEAIIDTEDRKIFSEKIASIGEKVAPSLAAVSVQEALDAAEKLGYPVMARAAFALGGLGSGFANNKEELKLLATQAL
;
A
#
# COMPACT_ATOMS: atom_id res chain seq x y z
N PRO A 1 8.57 -17.81 -3.68
CA PRO A 1 7.46 -17.42 -2.78
C PRO A 1 7.01 -18.67 -2.04
N CYS A 2 7.11 -18.68 -0.71
CA CYS A 2 6.78 -19.82 0.12
C CYS A 2 5.52 -19.51 0.93
N ILE A 3 4.56 -20.42 0.92
CA ILE A 3 3.33 -20.28 1.70
C ILE A 3 3.44 -21.15 2.94
N HIS A 4 3.28 -20.53 4.11
CA HIS A 4 3.17 -21.24 5.37
C HIS A 4 1.80 -21.93 5.47
N ILE A 5 1.78 -23.23 5.75
CA ILE A 5 0.54 -24.02 5.65
C ILE A 5 -0.53 -23.57 6.66
N ASP A 6 -0.16 -23.33 7.92
CA ASP A 6 -1.17 -23.06 8.94
C ASP A 6 -1.71 -21.62 8.88
N THR A 7 -0.90 -20.66 8.44
CA THR A 7 -1.30 -19.23 8.37
C THR A 7 -1.73 -18.79 6.97
N GLN A 8 -1.46 -19.60 5.94
CA GLN A 8 -1.66 -19.26 4.52
C GLN A 8 -0.96 -17.98 4.07
N ARG A 9 -0.01 -17.46 4.85
CA ARG A 9 0.80 -16.31 4.45
C ARG A 9 1.86 -16.72 3.45
N CYS A 10 1.99 -15.92 2.41
CA CYS A 10 3.07 -16.00 1.44
C CYS A 10 4.25 -15.14 1.90
N TYR A 11 5.45 -15.67 1.73
CA TYR A 11 6.71 -15.02 2.03
C TYR A 11 7.61 -15.04 0.80
N MET A 12 8.36 -13.96 0.58
CA MET A 12 9.44 -13.96 -0.38
C MET A 12 10.70 -14.55 0.25
N THR A 13 11.41 -15.42 -0.47
CA THR A 13 12.52 -16.20 0.08
C THR A 13 13.65 -16.34 -0.94
N SER A 14 14.90 -16.29 -0.46
CA SER A 14 16.08 -16.70 -1.23
C SER A 14 16.26 -18.23 -1.16
N GLN A 15 16.48 -18.86 -2.31
CA GLN A 15 16.64 -20.31 -2.44
C GLN A 15 17.80 -20.62 -3.38
N ASN A 16 18.57 -21.67 -3.06
CA ASN A 16 19.61 -22.19 -3.93
C ASN A 16 19.80 -23.70 -3.72
N HIS A 17 18.86 -24.49 -4.23
CA HIS A 17 18.88 -25.95 -4.16
C HIS A 17 18.41 -26.56 -5.48
N GLY A 18 18.93 -27.74 -5.81
CA GLY A 18 18.55 -28.52 -7.01
C GLY A 18 17.80 -29.82 -6.71
N PHE A 19 17.57 -30.10 -5.43
CA PHE A 19 16.84 -31.26 -4.92
C PHE A 19 15.73 -30.78 -3.98
N ALA A 20 14.65 -31.54 -3.86
CA ALA A 20 13.52 -31.20 -3.00
C ALA A 20 13.00 -32.44 -2.26
N VAL A 21 12.39 -32.22 -1.10
CA VAL A 21 11.74 -33.27 -0.31
C VAL A 21 10.41 -33.68 -0.98
N ASN A 22 10.16 -34.98 -1.06
CA ASN A 22 8.88 -35.50 -1.54
C ASN A 22 7.84 -35.46 -0.41
N SER A 23 6.92 -34.49 -0.49
CA SER A 23 5.83 -34.30 0.49
C SER A 23 4.90 -35.50 0.65
N ASP A 24 4.72 -36.33 -0.39
CA ASP A 24 3.81 -37.49 -0.35
C ASP A 24 4.38 -38.68 0.42
N LYS A 25 5.68 -38.63 0.79
CA LYS A 25 6.43 -39.72 1.42
C LYS A 25 7.03 -39.32 2.76
N LEU A 26 6.45 -38.32 3.44
CA LEU A 26 6.90 -37.96 4.79
C LEU A 26 6.64 -39.10 5.78
N PRO A 27 7.61 -39.47 6.65
CA PRO A 27 7.40 -40.46 7.70
C PRO A 27 6.33 -40.03 8.70
N SER A 28 5.77 -41.00 9.43
CA SER A 28 4.81 -40.73 10.50
C SER A 28 5.36 -39.70 11.51
N GLY A 29 4.55 -38.70 11.84
CA GLY A 29 4.92 -37.62 12.75
C GLY A 29 5.63 -36.43 12.10
N TRP A 30 5.85 -36.43 10.78
CA TRP A 30 6.33 -35.27 10.03
C TRP A 30 5.24 -34.68 9.14
N GLU A 31 5.21 -33.37 9.09
CA GLU A 31 4.24 -32.58 8.35
C GLU A 31 4.97 -31.56 7.48
N VAL A 32 4.34 -31.15 6.38
CA VAL A 32 4.83 -30.03 5.58
C VAL A 32 4.61 -28.75 6.37
N LEU A 33 5.61 -27.86 6.37
CA LEU A 33 5.54 -26.55 7.03
C LEU A 33 5.33 -25.43 6.02
N PHE A 34 6.07 -25.47 4.91
CA PHE A 34 5.96 -24.52 3.80
C PHE A 34 5.85 -25.25 2.47
N TYR A 35 5.18 -24.63 1.50
CA TYR A 35 5.20 -25.07 0.11
C TYR A 35 5.48 -23.91 -0.83
N ASN A 36 6.06 -24.20 -1.98
CA ASN A 36 6.32 -23.20 -3.00
C ASN A 36 5.02 -22.81 -3.70
N ALA A 37 4.71 -21.52 -3.77
CA ALA A 37 3.48 -21.04 -4.39
C ALA A 37 3.40 -21.38 -5.89
N ASN A 38 4.55 -21.45 -6.58
CA ASN A 38 4.64 -21.62 -8.03
C ASN A 38 4.53 -23.09 -8.46
N ASP A 39 5.36 -23.96 -7.89
CA ASP A 39 5.49 -25.36 -8.33
C ASP A 39 5.01 -26.39 -7.32
N LYS A 40 4.54 -25.94 -6.15
CA LYS A 40 4.00 -26.77 -5.04
C LYS A 40 5.02 -27.71 -4.40
N THR A 41 6.32 -27.53 -4.66
CA THR A 41 7.37 -28.31 -3.99
C THR A 41 7.44 -28.01 -2.50
N ASN A 42 8.01 -28.95 -1.73
CA ASN A 42 8.22 -28.78 -0.30
C ASN A 42 9.24 -27.68 -0.02
N GLU A 43 8.90 -26.76 0.88
CA GLU A 43 9.77 -25.65 1.28
C GLU A 43 10.12 -25.68 2.77
N GLY A 44 9.70 -26.73 3.46
CA GLY A 44 9.95 -26.93 4.88
C GLY A 44 9.11 -28.05 5.46
N ILE A 45 9.59 -28.60 6.55
CA ILE A 45 8.96 -29.70 7.29
C ILE A 45 9.04 -29.44 8.79
N ILE A 46 8.10 -30.00 9.53
CA ILE A 46 8.02 -29.89 10.99
C ILE A 46 7.60 -31.23 11.59
N ASN A 47 8.13 -31.55 12.77
CA ASN A 47 7.66 -32.71 13.53
C ASN A 47 6.43 -32.34 14.36
N ALA A 48 5.44 -33.22 14.41
CA ALA A 48 4.16 -32.98 15.09
C ALA A 48 4.29 -32.87 16.63
N SER A 49 5.33 -33.47 17.22
CA SER A 49 5.49 -33.55 18.68
C SER A 49 6.83 -33.05 19.19
N LEU A 50 7.90 -33.27 18.42
CA LEU A 50 9.26 -32.90 18.79
C LEU A 50 9.60 -31.49 18.28
N PRO A 51 10.51 -30.76 18.94
CA PRO A 51 10.89 -29.40 18.55
C PRO A 51 11.84 -29.39 17.34
N TYR A 52 11.47 -30.10 16.26
CA TYR A 52 12.24 -30.20 15.04
C TYR A 52 11.47 -29.55 13.90
N PHE A 53 12.13 -28.61 13.22
CA PHE A 53 11.67 -28.08 11.95
C PHE A 53 12.85 -27.81 11.03
N SER A 54 12.57 -27.70 9.75
CA SER A 54 13.54 -27.33 8.72
C SER A 54 12.83 -26.53 7.64
N VAL A 55 13.59 -25.67 6.97
CA VAL A 55 13.16 -24.90 5.81
C VAL A 55 14.12 -25.18 4.65
N GLN A 56 13.60 -25.17 3.44
CA GLN A 56 14.36 -25.43 2.22
C GLN A 56 15.07 -24.17 1.69
N PHE A 57 14.55 -23.00 2.07
CA PHE A 57 15.08 -21.67 1.74
C PHE A 57 16.06 -21.16 2.79
N HIS A 58 16.68 -20.01 2.49
CA HIS A 58 17.70 -19.33 3.29
C HIS A 58 17.10 -18.16 4.08
N PRO A 59 16.67 -18.34 5.35
CA PRO A 59 16.12 -17.25 6.16
C PRO A 59 17.17 -16.21 6.57
N GLU A 60 18.46 -16.52 6.47
CA GLU A 60 19.59 -15.60 6.71
C GLU A 60 19.75 -14.55 5.62
N HIS A 61 18.96 -14.63 4.53
CA HIS A 61 18.71 -13.57 3.57
C HIS A 61 19.96 -12.90 2.96
N ALA A 62 21.15 -13.50 3.02
CA ALA A 62 22.39 -12.90 2.56
C ALA A 62 22.34 -12.77 1.02
N ALA A 63 21.87 -11.62 0.54
CA ALA A 63 21.39 -11.32 -0.82
C ALA A 63 19.91 -11.70 -1.14
N GLY A 64 19.03 -11.71 -0.14
CA GLY A 64 17.59 -11.99 -0.24
C GLY A 64 16.73 -11.16 0.72
N PRO A 65 15.39 -11.35 0.71
CA PRO A 65 14.46 -10.64 1.59
C PRO A 65 14.54 -11.12 3.06
N GLN A 66 14.40 -10.19 4.00
CA GLN A 66 14.49 -10.44 5.46
C GLN A 66 13.19 -10.96 6.10
N GLU A 67 12.21 -11.40 5.31
CA GLU A 67 10.85 -11.66 5.81
C GLU A 67 10.74 -12.81 6.83
N LEU A 68 11.69 -13.74 6.84
CA LEU A 68 11.68 -14.95 7.66
C LEU A 68 12.88 -15.05 8.62
N GLU A 69 13.55 -13.95 8.91
CA GLU A 69 14.61 -13.92 9.95
C GLU A 69 14.05 -14.29 11.33
N CYS A 70 12.77 -14.00 11.59
CA CYS A 70 12.07 -14.40 12.82
C CYS A 70 12.08 -15.92 13.10
N LEU A 71 12.38 -16.76 12.11
CA LEU A 71 12.58 -18.20 12.33
C LEU A 71 13.76 -18.49 13.26
N PHE A 72 14.79 -17.64 13.27
CA PHE A 72 15.90 -17.73 14.21
C PHE A 72 15.46 -17.41 15.65
N ASP A 73 14.60 -16.42 15.84
CA ASP A 73 14.03 -16.10 17.16
C ASP A 73 13.22 -17.27 17.70
N VAL A 74 12.35 -17.85 16.87
CA VAL A 74 11.55 -19.03 17.25
C VAL A 74 12.44 -20.23 17.58
N PHE A 75 13.51 -20.44 16.81
CA PHE A 75 14.50 -21.48 17.12
C PHE A 75 15.17 -21.23 18.49
N LEU A 76 15.71 -20.03 18.72
CA LEU A 76 16.39 -19.67 19.97
C LEU A 76 15.46 -19.81 21.18
N ASP A 77 14.24 -19.30 21.09
CA ASP A 77 13.26 -19.39 22.17
C ASP A 77 12.85 -20.84 22.44
N THR A 78 12.70 -21.65 21.39
CA THR A 78 12.44 -23.08 21.51
C THR A 78 13.56 -23.79 22.27
N THR A 79 14.83 -23.49 21.97
CA THR A 79 15.96 -24.09 22.70
C THR A 79 15.99 -23.68 24.19
N ARG A 80 15.66 -22.42 24.50
CA ARG A 80 15.60 -21.92 25.88
C ARG A 80 14.48 -22.60 26.68
N ILE A 81 13.28 -22.70 26.10
CA ILE A 81 12.12 -23.33 26.75
C ILE A 81 12.37 -24.81 26.99
N TYR A 82 12.92 -25.53 26.00
CA TYR A 82 13.20 -26.96 26.11
C TYR A 82 14.25 -27.28 27.19
N LYS A 83 15.20 -26.36 27.44
CA LYS A 83 16.15 -26.49 28.55
C LYS A 83 15.49 -26.37 29.92
N LEU A 84 14.44 -25.57 30.05
CA LEU A 84 13.77 -25.28 31.32
C LEU A 84 12.59 -26.22 31.61
N SER A 85 11.95 -26.77 30.58
CA SER A 85 10.75 -27.60 30.68
C SER A 85 10.71 -28.65 29.59
N SER A 86 10.20 -29.84 29.90
CA SER A 86 10.20 -31.00 28.99
C SER A 86 9.09 -30.98 27.92
N GLY A 87 8.60 -29.81 27.52
CA GLY A 87 7.55 -29.71 26.50
C GLY A 87 7.44 -28.30 25.92
N THR A 88 7.48 -28.20 24.60
CA THR A 88 7.20 -26.97 23.86
C THR A 88 6.40 -27.32 22.61
N ASN A 89 5.35 -26.55 22.33
CA ASN A 89 4.62 -26.70 21.07
C ASN A 89 5.26 -25.77 20.03
N LEU A 90 6.30 -26.28 19.36
CA LEU A 90 7.04 -25.55 18.32
C LEU A 90 6.11 -25.11 17.18
N LYS A 91 5.19 -25.97 16.75
CA LYS A 91 4.24 -25.66 15.67
C LYS A 91 3.35 -24.48 16.01
N ASP A 92 2.81 -24.44 17.23
CA ASP A 92 2.02 -23.31 17.71
C ASP A 92 2.85 -22.03 17.79
N ASN A 93 4.10 -22.11 18.27
CA ASN A 93 4.99 -20.96 18.37
C ASN A 93 5.33 -20.38 17.00
N LEU A 94 5.68 -21.24 16.02
CA LEU A 94 5.88 -20.83 14.63
C LEU A 94 4.62 -20.21 14.04
N THR A 95 3.47 -20.86 14.21
CA THR A 95 2.19 -20.35 13.70
C THR A 95 1.85 -18.99 14.29
N LYS A 96 2.10 -18.77 15.57
CA LYS A 96 1.90 -17.46 16.23
C LYS A 96 2.86 -16.41 15.69
N ALA A 97 4.16 -16.72 15.61
CA ALA A 97 5.17 -15.80 15.10
C ALA A 97 4.90 -15.39 13.64
N LEU A 98 4.40 -16.34 12.84
CA LEU A 98 4.09 -16.13 11.43
C LEU A 98 2.67 -15.58 11.22
N ARG A 99 1.78 -15.56 12.21
CA ARG A 99 0.41 -15.07 12.00
C ARG A 99 0.41 -13.57 11.68
N TYR A 100 -0.43 -13.18 10.72
CA TYR A 100 -0.76 -11.78 10.48
C TYR A 100 -2.14 -11.51 11.05
N GLU A 101 -2.24 -10.47 11.87
CA GLU A 101 -3.53 -9.93 12.27
C GLU A 101 -3.79 -8.69 11.42
N PRO A 102 -4.81 -8.72 10.53
CA PRO A 102 -5.13 -7.58 9.69
C PRO A 102 -5.45 -6.35 10.54
N VAL A 103 -4.65 -5.30 10.37
CA VAL A 103 -4.88 -4.00 11.01
C VAL A 103 -6.08 -3.29 10.36
N TYR A 104 -6.34 -3.59 9.09
CA TYR A 104 -7.44 -3.04 8.32
C TYR A 104 -8.50 -4.11 8.06
N LYS A 105 -9.76 -3.67 8.01
CA LYS A 105 -10.89 -4.55 7.71
C LYS A 105 -10.76 -5.08 6.28
N ILE A 106 -10.61 -6.39 6.16
CA ILE A 106 -10.66 -7.08 4.87
C ILE A 106 -12.10 -6.97 4.32
N ILE A 107 -12.22 -6.66 3.03
CA ILE A 107 -13.51 -6.54 2.37
C ILE A 107 -13.86 -7.89 1.74
N ASP A 108 -14.78 -8.61 2.37
CA ASP A 108 -15.18 -9.95 1.92
C ASP A 108 -16.36 -9.90 0.93
N ASN A 109 -17.05 -8.76 0.88
CA ASN A 109 -18.21 -8.53 0.02
C ASN A 109 -17.93 -7.37 -0.96
N PHE A 110 -17.46 -7.73 -2.15
CA PHE A 110 -17.17 -6.77 -3.21
C PHE A 110 -18.44 -6.04 -3.69
N PRO A 111 -18.36 -4.71 -3.93
CA PRO A 111 -19.48 -3.98 -4.48
C PRO A 111 -19.76 -4.40 -5.94
N ARG A 112 -21.04 -4.48 -6.31
CA ARG A 112 -21.46 -4.80 -7.69
C ARG A 112 -21.20 -3.67 -8.69
N LYS A 113 -21.00 -2.45 -8.20
CA LYS A 113 -20.73 -1.25 -9.00
C LYS A 113 -19.68 -0.40 -8.31
N VAL A 114 -18.65 -0.01 -9.05
CA VAL A 114 -17.54 0.82 -8.58
C VAL A 114 -17.42 2.07 -9.44
N LEU A 115 -17.25 3.21 -8.77
CA LEU A 115 -16.87 4.48 -9.38
C LEU A 115 -15.35 4.60 -9.43
N ILE A 116 -14.81 5.00 -10.56
CA ILE A 116 -13.39 5.30 -10.75
C ILE A 116 -13.29 6.79 -11.06
N ILE A 117 -12.50 7.51 -10.28
CA ILE A 117 -12.18 8.92 -10.54
C ILE A 117 -10.90 8.93 -11.37
N GLY A 118 -11.01 9.33 -12.65
CA GLY A 118 -9.88 9.40 -13.58
C GLY A 118 -8.94 10.56 -13.26
N SER A 119 -7.93 10.78 -14.12
CA SER A 119 -6.93 11.84 -13.92
C SER A 119 -7.34 13.22 -14.38
N GLY A 120 -8.35 13.33 -15.24
CA GLY A 120 -8.68 14.60 -15.87
C GLY A 120 -7.67 14.96 -16.96
N GLY A 121 -7.51 16.27 -17.20
CA GLY A 121 -6.62 16.78 -18.23
C GLY A 121 -5.16 16.40 -17.97
N LEU A 122 -4.39 16.24 -19.05
CA LEU A 122 -2.94 16.04 -18.93
C LEU A 122 -2.28 17.34 -18.46
N SER A 123 -1.49 17.25 -17.40
CA SER A 123 -0.67 18.35 -16.89
C SER A 123 0.77 17.89 -16.65
N ILE A 124 1.70 18.84 -16.55
CA ILE A 124 3.09 18.50 -16.23
C ILE A 124 3.10 17.86 -14.83
N GLY A 125 3.67 16.66 -14.74
CA GLY A 125 3.68 15.86 -13.51
C GLY A 125 2.45 14.98 -13.32
N GLN A 126 1.44 15.04 -14.17
CA GLN A 126 0.28 14.14 -14.17
C GLN A 126 -0.14 13.82 -15.60
N ALA A 127 0.44 12.77 -16.18
CA ALA A 127 0.32 12.49 -17.61
C ALA A 127 -0.45 11.19 -17.89
N GLY A 128 -0.04 10.46 -18.93
CA GLY A 128 -0.74 9.26 -19.45
C GLY A 128 -0.64 8.02 -18.57
N GLU A 129 0.18 8.03 -17.51
CA GLU A 129 0.31 6.93 -16.55
C GLU A 129 -1.02 6.60 -15.86
N PHE A 130 -1.88 7.60 -15.69
CA PHE A 130 -3.20 7.44 -15.08
C PHE A 130 -4.26 6.96 -16.06
N ASP A 131 -4.10 7.27 -17.35
CA ASP A 131 -4.91 6.65 -18.41
C ASP A 131 -4.65 5.14 -18.46
N TYR A 132 -3.38 4.75 -18.43
CA TYR A 132 -2.97 3.34 -18.40
C TYR A 132 -3.44 2.63 -17.12
N SER A 133 -3.11 3.16 -15.95
CA SER A 133 -3.44 2.50 -14.67
C SER A 133 -4.94 2.46 -14.40
N GLY A 134 -5.68 3.52 -14.74
CA GLY A 134 -7.14 3.54 -14.69
C GLY A 134 -7.78 2.52 -15.63
N SER A 135 -7.20 2.29 -16.82
CA SER A 135 -7.66 1.25 -17.74
C SER A 135 -7.42 -0.17 -17.20
N GLN A 136 -6.30 -0.42 -16.53
CA GLN A 136 -6.04 -1.69 -15.84
C GLN A 136 -7.01 -1.92 -14.69
N ALA A 137 -7.36 -0.88 -13.92
CA ALA A 137 -8.36 -0.97 -12.87
C ALA A 137 -9.74 -1.36 -13.42
N ILE A 138 -10.16 -0.77 -14.54
CA ILE A 138 -11.42 -1.14 -15.22
C ILE A 138 -11.38 -2.62 -15.67
N LYS A 139 -10.26 -3.04 -16.26
CA LYS A 139 -10.08 -4.43 -16.71
C LYS A 139 -10.20 -5.42 -15.54
N ALA A 140 -9.50 -5.17 -14.43
CA ALA A 140 -9.55 -6.03 -13.25
C ALA A 140 -10.97 -6.12 -12.66
N LEU A 141 -11.68 -5.00 -12.55
CA LEU A 141 -13.07 -4.99 -12.09
C LEU A 141 -13.99 -5.79 -13.02
N LYS A 142 -13.76 -5.72 -14.34
CA LYS A 142 -14.53 -6.45 -15.34
C LYS A 142 -14.31 -7.97 -15.27
N GLU A 143 -13.07 -8.41 -15.03
CA GLU A 143 -12.74 -9.83 -14.81
C GLU A 143 -13.49 -10.40 -13.59
N GLU A 144 -13.72 -9.57 -12.57
CA GLU A 144 -14.50 -9.91 -11.37
C GLU A 144 -16.01 -9.63 -11.51
N ASN A 145 -16.51 -9.36 -12.72
CA ASN A 145 -17.92 -9.05 -13.02
C ASN A 145 -18.49 -7.85 -12.23
N ILE A 146 -17.65 -6.87 -11.90
CA ILE A 146 -18.03 -5.63 -11.22
C ILE A 146 -18.32 -4.55 -12.27
N LYS A 147 -19.49 -3.90 -12.17
CA LYS A 147 -19.86 -2.79 -13.07
C LYS A 147 -19.01 -1.56 -12.78
N THR A 148 -18.58 -0.89 -13.82
CA THR A 148 -17.65 0.24 -13.76
C THR A 148 -18.32 1.55 -14.22
N VAL A 149 -18.22 2.58 -13.39
CA VAL A 149 -18.54 3.95 -13.76
C VAL A 149 -17.25 4.74 -13.71
N LEU A 150 -16.91 5.41 -14.81
CA LEU A 150 -15.76 6.30 -14.89
C LEU A 150 -16.22 7.75 -14.94
N ILE A 151 -15.57 8.62 -14.18
CA ILE A 151 -15.61 10.07 -14.41
C ILE A 151 -14.22 10.54 -14.86
N ASN A 152 -14.13 11.10 -16.06
CA ASN A 152 -12.90 11.69 -16.59
C ASN A 152 -13.26 12.73 -17.67
N PRO A 153 -12.94 14.03 -17.49
CA PRO A 153 -13.21 15.06 -18.50
C PRO A 153 -12.31 14.95 -19.74
N ASN A 154 -11.19 14.22 -19.68
CA ASN A 154 -10.26 14.12 -20.78
C ASN A 154 -10.72 13.11 -21.84
N ILE A 155 -11.27 13.64 -22.93
CA ILE A 155 -11.78 12.88 -24.09
C ILE A 155 -10.69 12.16 -24.89
N ALA A 156 -9.42 12.51 -24.71
CA ALA A 156 -8.30 11.98 -25.46
C ALA A 156 -7.56 10.87 -24.68
N THR A 157 -8.31 9.97 -24.05
CA THR A 157 -7.77 8.87 -23.22
C THR A 157 -8.30 7.52 -23.67
N VAL A 158 -7.49 6.47 -23.54
CA VAL A 158 -7.93 5.08 -23.76
C VAL A 158 -8.99 4.70 -22.72
N GLN A 159 -8.85 5.19 -21.50
CA GLN A 159 -9.75 4.97 -20.37
C GLN A 159 -11.21 5.33 -20.70
N THR A 160 -11.43 6.35 -21.54
CA THR A 160 -12.76 6.82 -21.95
C THR A 160 -13.27 6.20 -23.26
N SER A 161 -12.52 5.23 -23.83
CA SER A 161 -12.92 4.52 -25.04
C SER A 161 -14.21 3.71 -24.84
N LYS A 162 -15.04 3.70 -25.88
CA LYS A 162 -16.32 2.98 -25.87
C LYS A 162 -16.11 1.49 -25.57
N GLY A 163 -16.80 0.99 -24.54
CA GLY A 163 -16.79 -0.44 -24.17
C GLY A 163 -15.71 -0.86 -23.17
N LEU A 164 -14.82 0.05 -22.77
CA LEU A 164 -13.87 -0.21 -21.69
C LEU A 164 -14.59 -0.19 -20.34
N ALA A 165 -15.07 0.99 -19.90
CA ALA A 165 -15.99 1.11 -18.77
C ALA A 165 -17.46 0.92 -19.21
N ASP A 166 -18.33 0.47 -18.30
CA ASP A 166 -19.76 0.31 -18.60
C ASP A 166 -20.45 1.66 -18.81
N LYS A 167 -20.01 2.69 -18.08
CA LYS A 167 -20.51 4.06 -18.23
C LYS A 167 -19.40 5.08 -17.99
N VAL A 168 -19.36 6.11 -18.83
CA VAL A 168 -18.38 7.20 -18.76
C VAL A 168 -19.10 8.54 -18.60
N TYR A 169 -18.61 9.36 -17.68
CA TYR A 169 -19.03 10.75 -17.46
C TYR A 169 -17.88 11.69 -17.81
N PHE A 170 -18.09 12.54 -18.81
CA PHE A 170 -17.18 13.63 -19.16
C PHE A 170 -17.53 14.87 -18.35
N LEU A 171 -17.24 14.82 -17.05
CA LEU A 171 -17.53 15.90 -16.10
C LEU A 171 -16.25 16.34 -15.38
N PRO A 172 -16.16 17.60 -14.91
CA PRO A 172 -15.05 18.05 -14.10
C PRO A 172 -14.85 17.21 -12.84
N LEU A 173 -13.59 17.00 -12.43
CA LEU A 173 -13.21 16.24 -11.24
C LEU A 173 -13.20 17.12 -9.99
N VAL A 174 -14.36 17.70 -9.67
CA VAL A 174 -14.56 18.48 -8.46
C VAL A 174 -15.70 17.88 -7.62
N PRO A 175 -15.70 18.06 -6.30
CA PRO A 175 -16.59 17.34 -5.39
C PRO A 175 -18.07 17.43 -5.77
N GLU A 176 -18.53 18.58 -6.24
CA GLU A 176 -19.94 18.83 -6.57
C GLU A 176 -20.42 17.91 -7.71
N TYR A 177 -19.63 17.80 -8.78
CA TYR A 177 -19.98 16.95 -9.93
C TYR A 177 -19.82 15.46 -9.60
N VAL A 178 -18.77 15.09 -8.84
CA VAL A 178 -18.57 13.71 -8.41
C VAL A 178 -19.71 13.26 -7.49
N GLU A 179 -20.18 14.11 -6.58
CA GLU A 179 -21.36 13.81 -5.75
C GLU A 179 -22.61 13.58 -6.61
N GLN A 180 -22.84 14.37 -7.66
CA GLN A 180 -23.98 14.13 -8.55
C GLN A 180 -23.90 12.77 -9.25
N VAL A 181 -22.71 12.34 -9.67
CA VAL A 181 -22.50 11.00 -10.24
C VAL A 181 -22.75 9.92 -9.19
N ILE A 182 -22.23 10.07 -7.97
CA ILE A 182 -22.50 9.15 -6.85
C ILE A 182 -24.01 9.04 -6.58
N LYS A 183 -24.72 10.18 -6.54
CA LYS A 183 -26.16 10.24 -6.31
C LYS A 183 -26.97 9.53 -7.39
N ALA A 184 -26.57 9.69 -8.66
CA ALA A 184 -27.24 9.09 -9.81
C ALA A 184 -26.94 7.59 -9.96
N GLU A 185 -25.68 7.19 -9.78
CA GLU A 185 -25.21 5.83 -10.06
C GLU A 185 -25.27 4.90 -8.86
N ARG A 186 -25.27 5.45 -7.63
CA ARG A 186 -25.25 4.70 -6.36
C ARG A 186 -24.20 3.58 -6.35
N PRO A 187 -22.91 3.90 -6.59
CA PRO A 187 -21.85 2.90 -6.53
C PRO A 187 -21.68 2.37 -5.10
N GLY A 188 -21.39 1.08 -4.96
CA GLY A 188 -21.09 0.48 -3.65
C GLY A 188 -19.63 0.65 -3.22
N GLY A 189 -18.78 1.11 -4.14
CA GLY A 189 -17.40 1.48 -3.84
C GLY A 189 -16.81 2.49 -4.81
N VAL A 190 -15.68 3.09 -4.43
CA VAL A 190 -14.96 4.09 -5.21
C VAL A 190 -13.46 3.82 -5.18
N LEU A 191 -12.78 4.03 -6.31
CA LEU A 191 -11.33 3.99 -6.44
C LEU A 191 -10.80 5.41 -6.71
N LEU A 192 -9.89 5.85 -5.82
CA LEU A 192 -9.31 7.21 -5.82
C LEU A 192 -7.84 7.23 -6.29
N THR A 193 -7.18 6.06 -6.31
CA THR A 193 -5.72 5.91 -6.45
C THR A 193 -5.22 5.81 -7.89
N PHE A 194 -6.11 5.88 -8.88
CA PHE A 194 -5.78 5.72 -10.30
C PHE A 194 -5.91 7.01 -11.12
N GLY A 195 -6.18 8.15 -10.47
CA GLY A 195 -6.41 9.44 -11.13
C GLY A 195 -5.45 10.55 -10.69
N GLY A 196 -4.28 10.20 -10.17
CA GLY A 196 -3.27 11.16 -9.72
C GLY A 196 -3.77 12.08 -8.60
N GLN A 197 -3.13 13.24 -8.45
CA GLN A 197 -3.42 14.19 -7.38
C GLN A 197 -4.83 14.76 -7.49
N THR A 198 -5.34 14.94 -8.71
CA THR A 198 -6.70 15.46 -8.94
C THR A 198 -7.75 14.55 -8.31
N ALA A 199 -7.67 13.24 -8.55
CA ALA A 199 -8.60 12.28 -7.97
C ALA A 199 -8.43 12.14 -6.46
N LEU A 200 -7.19 12.14 -5.96
CA LEU A 200 -6.90 12.06 -4.53
C LEU A 200 -7.45 13.26 -3.77
N ASN A 201 -7.17 14.49 -4.22
CA ASN A 201 -7.64 15.72 -3.57
C ASN A 201 -9.17 15.80 -3.61
N CYS A 202 -9.80 15.45 -4.74
CA CYS A 202 -11.25 15.38 -4.84
C CYS A 202 -11.84 14.34 -3.87
N GLY A 203 -11.21 13.16 -3.75
CA GLY A 203 -11.60 12.13 -2.80
C GLY A 203 -11.50 12.56 -1.35
N VAL A 204 -10.40 13.22 -0.96
CA VAL A 204 -10.21 13.78 0.39
C VAL A 204 -11.30 14.80 0.72
N GLU A 205 -11.63 15.68 -0.23
CA GLU A 205 -12.68 16.68 0.00
C GLU A 205 -14.08 16.04 0.09
N LEU A 206 -14.40 15.05 -0.75
CA LEU A 206 -15.65 14.29 -0.65
C LEU A 206 -15.80 13.58 0.71
N GLN A 207 -14.70 13.05 1.25
CA GLN A 207 -14.68 12.47 2.60
C GLN A 207 -14.91 13.52 3.67
N ARG A 208 -14.24 14.69 3.59
CA ARG A 208 -14.43 15.81 4.53
C ARG A 208 -15.87 16.31 4.52
N CYS A 209 -16.51 16.37 3.36
CA CYS A 209 -17.92 16.72 3.21
C CYS A 209 -18.89 15.59 3.63
N GLY A 210 -18.40 14.42 4.07
CA GLY A 210 -19.22 13.29 4.49
C GLY A 210 -20.00 12.62 3.35
N VAL A 211 -19.60 12.83 2.09
CA VAL A 211 -20.34 12.30 0.92
C VAL A 211 -20.32 10.78 0.90
N PHE A 212 -19.17 10.15 1.14
CA PHE A 212 -19.07 8.69 1.09
C PHE A 212 -19.96 8.01 2.12
N GLU A 213 -20.02 8.53 3.36
CA GLU A 213 -20.92 8.04 4.40
C GLU A 213 -22.39 8.26 4.03
N LYS A 214 -22.74 9.49 3.60
CA LYS A 214 -24.11 9.88 3.20
C LYS A 214 -24.71 8.96 2.13
N TYR A 215 -23.91 8.46 1.20
CA TYR A 215 -24.36 7.58 0.11
C TYR A 215 -23.99 6.11 0.29
N GLY A 216 -23.33 5.74 1.40
CA GLY A 216 -22.90 4.36 1.66
C GLY A 216 -21.84 3.85 0.68
N VAL A 217 -20.97 4.73 0.18
CA VAL A 217 -19.91 4.39 -0.78
C VAL A 217 -18.65 4.01 -0.01
N ARG A 218 -18.08 2.83 -0.29
CA ARG A 218 -16.83 2.38 0.34
C ARG A 218 -15.62 2.78 -0.49
N ILE A 219 -14.62 3.36 0.16
CA ILE A 219 -13.32 3.58 -0.50
C ILE A 219 -12.62 2.22 -0.60
N LEU A 220 -12.22 1.84 -1.82
CA LEU A 220 -11.57 0.57 -2.09
C LEU A 220 -10.05 0.78 -2.23
N GLY A 221 -9.27 -0.17 -1.70
CA GLY A 221 -7.81 -0.09 -1.68
C GLY A 221 -7.29 0.62 -0.43
N THR A 222 -6.32 1.51 -0.61
CA THR A 222 -5.71 2.27 0.49
C THR A 222 -6.77 3.09 1.24
N PRO A 223 -6.88 2.95 2.57
CA PRO A 223 -7.78 3.77 3.38
C PRO A 223 -7.49 5.26 3.19
N ILE A 224 -8.53 6.09 3.26
CA ILE A 224 -8.37 7.53 3.02
C ILE A 224 -7.56 8.22 4.11
N GLU A 225 -7.60 7.69 5.33
CA GLU A 225 -6.75 8.12 6.43
C GLU A 225 -5.27 7.92 6.09
N ALA A 226 -4.91 6.78 5.49
CA ALA A 226 -3.53 6.54 5.05
C ALA A 226 -3.12 7.48 3.91
N ILE A 227 -4.04 7.82 2.99
CA ILE A 227 -3.78 8.83 1.95
C ILE A 227 -3.48 10.19 2.61
N ILE A 228 -4.34 10.65 3.53
CA ILE A 228 -4.18 11.92 4.24
C ILE A 228 -2.87 11.94 5.04
N ASP A 229 -2.58 10.87 5.79
CA ASP A 229 -1.37 10.72 6.60
C ASP A 229 -0.09 10.80 5.75
N THR A 230 -0.13 10.36 4.49
CA THR A 230 1.04 10.41 3.58
C THR A 230 1.20 11.73 2.82
N GLU A 231 0.11 12.47 2.62
CA GLU A 231 0.12 13.76 1.93
C GLU A 231 0.51 14.92 2.87
N ASP A 232 0.15 14.82 4.15
CA ASP A 232 0.61 15.76 5.18
C ASP A 232 2.04 15.42 5.63
N ARG A 233 2.97 16.33 5.37
CA ARG A 233 4.40 16.12 5.65
C ARG A 233 4.71 15.97 7.14
N LYS A 234 3.95 16.63 8.02
CA LYS A 234 4.15 16.53 9.46
C LYS A 234 3.67 15.19 9.96
N ILE A 235 2.44 14.79 9.59
CA ILE A 235 1.87 13.49 9.97
C ILE A 235 2.74 12.36 9.44
N PHE A 236 3.20 12.46 8.18
CA PHE A 236 4.11 11.50 7.58
C PHE A 236 5.39 11.33 8.41
N SER A 237 6.04 12.43 8.78
CA SER A 237 7.26 12.43 9.60
C SER A 237 7.03 11.76 10.96
N GLU A 238 5.91 12.08 11.62
CA GLU A 238 5.53 11.50 12.91
C GLU A 238 5.26 9.98 12.80
N LYS A 239 4.60 9.53 11.74
CA LYS A 239 4.35 8.09 11.49
C LYS A 239 5.64 7.32 11.25
N ILE A 240 6.58 7.87 10.46
CA ILE A 240 7.89 7.25 10.21
C ILE A 240 8.70 7.19 11.51
N ALA A 241 8.70 8.26 12.30
CA ALA A 241 9.37 8.26 13.61
C ALA A 241 8.78 7.22 14.58
N SER A 242 7.46 6.97 14.52
CA SER A 242 6.79 6.01 15.42
C SER A 242 7.27 4.56 15.26
N ILE A 243 7.83 4.21 14.10
CA ILE A 243 8.42 2.89 13.82
C ILE A 243 9.95 2.87 13.97
N GLY A 244 10.55 3.94 14.49
CA GLY A 244 12.00 4.07 14.67
C GLY A 244 12.77 4.44 13.40
N GLU A 245 12.06 4.70 12.30
CA GLU A 245 12.64 5.12 11.03
C GLU A 245 12.91 6.62 11.01
N LYS A 246 13.79 7.05 10.10
CA LYS A 246 14.30 8.42 10.07
C LYS A 246 13.91 9.13 8.78
N VAL A 247 13.47 10.37 8.92
CA VAL A 247 13.36 11.33 7.82
C VAL A 247 14.46 12.39 7.95
N ALA A 248 14.77 13.08 6.84
CA ALA A 248 15.61 14.27 6.90
C ALA A 248 14.97 15.31 7.84
N PRO A 249 15.77 16.05 8.64
CA PRO A 249 15.28 17.15 9.46
C PRO A 249 14.43 18.10 8.61
N SER A 250 13.19 18.32 9.03
CA SER A 250 12.21 19.10 8.27
C SER A 250 11.20 19.76 9.19
N LEU A 251 10.63 20.87 8.73
CA LEU A 251 9.60 21.64 9.42
C LEU A 251 8.51 21.98 8.41
N ALA A 252 7.25 21.77 8.80
CA ALA A 252 6.12 22.24 8.01
C ALA A 252 5.91 23.74 8.24
N ALA A 253 5.58 24.47 7.18
CA ALA A 253 5.31 25.90 7.21
C ALA A 253 4.06 26.20 6.39
N VAL A 254 3.17 27.05 6.91
CA VAL A 254 1.95 27.51 6.22
C VAL A 254 2.02 28.97 5.80
N SER A 255 3.15 29.64 6.07
CA SER A 255 3.42 31.01 5.66
C SER A 255 4.87 31.18 5.21
N VAL A 256 5.12 32.22 4.40
CA VAL A 256 6.49 32.55 3.96
C VAL A 256 7.41 32.81 5.16
N GLN A 257 6.91 33.49 6.19
CA GLN A 257 7.72 33.77 7.38
C GLN A 257 8.09 32.50 8.14
N GLU A 258 7.15 31.58 8.33
CA GLU A 258 7.44 30.29 8.95
C GLU A 258 8.47 29.47 8.16
N ALA A 259 8.41 29.52 6.82
CA ALA A 259 9.38 28.84 5.98
C ALA A 259 10.80 29.40 6.17
N LEU A 260 10.92 30.73 6.27
CA LEU A 260 12.20 31.39 6.54
C LEU A 260 12.72 31.04 7.95
N ASP A 261 11.88 31.11 8.97
CA ASP A 261 12.24 30.78 10.35
C ASP A 261 12.64 29.31 10.49
N ALA A 262 12.00 28.41 9.74
CA ALA A 262 12.36 27.01 9.65
C ALA A 262 13.75 26.82 9.03
N ALA A 263 14.05 27.52 7.94
CA ALA A 263 15.35 27.41 7.27
C ALA A 263 16.51 27.97 8.10
N GLU A 264 16.29 29.02 8.90
CA GLU A 264 17.29 29.51 9.85
C GLU A 264 17.62 28.46 10.93
N LYS A 265 16.63 27.66 11.35
CA LYS A 265 16.85 26.55 12.30
C LYS A 265 17.53 25.34 11.67
N LEU A 266 17.19 25.01 10.43
CA LEU A 266 17.71 23.83 9.72
C LEU A 266 19.09 24.08 9.09
N GLY A 267 19.40 25.33 8.75
CA GLY A 267 20.58 25.72 7.99
C GLY A 267 20.40 25.52 6.48
N TYR A 268 20.93 26.46 5.69
CA TYR A 268 20.95 26.35 4.23
C TYR A 268 22.08 25.43 3.75
N PRO A 269 21.94 24.76 2.59
CA PRO A 269 20.79 24.79 1.68
C PRO A 269 19.58 23.97 2.19
N VAL A 270 18.37 24.42 1.86
CA VAL A 270 17.11 23.74 2.19
C VAL A 270 16.33 23.37 0.92
N MET A 271 15.45 22.37 1.04
CA MET A 271 14.52 21.95 -0.02
C MET A 271 13.09 22.28 0.43
N ALA A 272 12.43 23.18 -0.30
CA ALA A 272 11.00 23.47 -0.12
C ALA A 272 10.18 22.50 -0.98
N ARG A 273 9.12 21.90 -0.40
CA ARG A 273 8.18 21.03 -1.13
C ARG A 273 6.75 21.33 -0.70
N ALA A 274 5.86 21.49 -1.68
CA ALA A 274 4.43 21.64 -1.41
C ALA A 274 3.80 20.33 -0.91
N ALA A 275 2.74 20.45 -0.10
CA ALA A 275 1.87 19.34 0.31
C ALA A 275 0.72 19.17 -0.69
N PHE A 276 0.10 17.98 -0.75
CA PHE A 276 -1.03 17.68 -1.66
C PHE A 276 -0.74 17.98 -3.14
N ALA A 277 0.52 17.80 -3.53
CA ALA A 277 1.04 18.12 -4.86
C ALA A 277 1.99 17.02 -5.34
N LEU A 278 1.92 16.73 -6.65
CA LEU A 278 2.75 15.75 -7.32
C LEU A 278 3.72 16.42 -8.32
N GLY A 279 4.77 15.70 -8.73
CA GLY A 279 5.69 16.16 -9.78
C GLY A 279 6.60 17.31 -9.38
N GLY A 280 6.70 17.64 -8.09
CA GLY A 280 7.53 18.75 -7.60
C GLY A 280 6.91 20.13 -7.86
N LEU A 281 5.61 20.21 -8.11
CA LEU A 281 4.90 21.49 -8.23
C LEU A 281 5.16 22.35 -6.98
N GLY A 282 5.60 23.59 -7.17
CA GLY A 282 5.95 24.51 -6.07
C GLY A 282 7.16 24.07 -5.23
N SER A 283 7.97 23.12 -5.71
CA SER A 283 9.14 22.62 -4.98
C SER A 283 10.45 23.14 -5.57
N GLY A 284 11.48 23.31 -4.74
CA GLY A 284 12.78 23.78 -5.17
C GLY A 284 13.83 23.81 -4.08
N PHE A 285 15.10 23.85 -4.49
CA PHE A 285 16.23 24.09 -3.58
C PHE A 285 16.43 25.59 -3.37
N ALA A 286 16.66 25.98 -2.12
CA ALA A 286 17.08 27.32 -1.74
C ALA A 286 18.42 27.27 -1.03
N ASN A 287 19.42 27.96 -1.57
CA ASN A 287 20.75 28.08 -0.95
C ASN A 287 20.83 29.26 0.02
N ASN A 288 19.83 30.14 0.02
CA ASN A 288 19.77 31.33 0.85
C ASN A 288 18.32 31.79 1.06
N LYS A 289 18.17 32.79 1.93
CA LYS A 289 16.90 33.39 2.34
C LYS A 289 16.08 33.97 1.18
N GLU A 290 16.72 34.62 0.22
CA GLU A 290 16.02 35.27 -0.90
C GLU A 290 15.46 34.23 -1.88
N GLU A 291 16.22 33.18 -2.18
CA GLU A 291 15.76 32.04 -2.97
C GLU A 291 14.56 31.34 -2.30
N LEU A 292 14.63 31.12 -0.98
CA LEU A 292 13.54 30.48 -0.25
C LEU A 292 12.28 31.35 -0.22
N LYS A 293 12.43 32.66 -0.03
CA LYS A 293 11.29 33.58 -0.03
C LYS A 293 10.56 33.57 -1.37
N LEU A 294 11.30 33.55 -2.47
CA LEU A 294 10.73 33.46 -3.82
C LEU A 294 9.94 32.15 -3.99
N LEU A 295 10.54 31.02 -3.62
CA LEU A 295 9.91 29.69 -3.71
C LEU A 295 8.65 29.60 -2.84
N ALA A 296 8.73 30.01 -1.58
CA ALA A 296 7.60 29.96 -0.64
C ALA A 296 6.45 30.87 -1.09
N THR A 297 6.74 32.02 -1.71
CA THR A 297 5.70 32.92 -2.23
C THR A 297 5.00 32.35 -3.46
N GLN A 298 5.69 31.52 -4.25
CA GLN A 298 5.10 30.86 -5.42
C GLN A 298 4.31 29.60 -5.06
N ALA A 299 4.63 28.96 -3.93
CA ALA A 299 4.05 27.69 -3.51
C ALA A 299 2.79 27.83 -2.62
N LEU A 300 2.63 28.98 -1.95
CA LEU A 300 1.48 29.32 -1.10
C LEU A 300 0.44 30.13 -1.87
#